data_AF-A0A530CBU1-F1
#
_entry.id   AF-A0A530CBU1-F1
#
_cell.length_a   1.000
_cell.length_b   1.000
_cell.length_c   1.000
_cell.angle_alpha   90.00
_cell.angle_beta   90.00
_cell.angle_gamma   90.00
#
_symmetry.space_group_name_H-M   'P 1'
#
loop_
_entity.id
_entity.type
_entity.pdbx_description
1 polymer ?
#
loop_
_entity_poly.entity_id
_entity_poly.type
_entity_poly.pdbx_seq_one_letter_code
_entity_poly.pdbx_strand_id
1 'polypeptide(L)'
;MNIYSHRFWAQCPNDKAQISYLLRIETGDVIMAERIEQECRFREPIFHEEAADRLLEIFGGAQTLSATHGQVDIVTKRGINA
;
A
#
# COMPACT_ATOMS: atom_id res chain seq x y z
N MET A 1 6.18 3.96 18.64
CA MET A 1 5.72 3.15 17.50
C MET A 1 4.35 3.68 17.12
N ASN A 2 4.23 4.23 15.92
CA ASN A 2 3.00 4.74 15.34
C ASN A 2 2.46 3.71 14.35
N ILE A 3 1.13 3.59 14.28
CA ILE A 3 0.46 2.70 13.34
C ILE A 3 -0.53 3.53 12.54
N TYR A 4 -0.37 3.51 11.22
CA TYR A 4 -1.26 4.18 10.28
C TYR A 4 -1.97 3.12 9.44
N SER A 5 -3.28 3.28 9.24
CA SER A 5 -4.08 2.44 8.36
C SER A 5 -4.85 3.29 7.37
N HIS A 6 -4.74 2.98 6.08
CA HIS A 6 -5.43 3.72 5.03
C HIS A 6 -5.99 2.78 3.97
N ARG A 7 -7.24 3.06 3.55
CA ARG A 7 -7.87 2.36 2.43
C ARG A 7 -7.84 3.24 1.21
N PHE A 8 -7.36 2.70 0.09
CA PHE A 8 -7.30 3.41 -1.17
C PHE A 8 -7.67 2.47 -2.33
N TRP A 9 -7.79 3.06 -3.52
CA TRP A 9 -8.08 2.33 -4.74
C TRP A 9 -6.93 2.50 -5.73
N ALA A 10 -6.57 1.43 -6.41
CA ALA A 10 -5.68 1.49 -7.56
C ALA A 10 -6.20 0.57 -8.67
N GLN A 11 -5.82 0.88 -9.91
CA GLN A 11 -6.22 0.10 -11.07
C GLN A 11 -5.17 -0.97 -11.38
N CYS A 12 -5.63 -2.20 -11.65
CA CYS A 12 -4.78 -3.27 -12.13
C CYS A 12 -4.28 -2.98 -13.57
N PRO A 13 -2.98 -3.10 -13.86
CA PRO A 13 -2.46 -2.94 -15.21
C PRO A 13 -3.04 -3.93 -16.22
N ASN A 14 -3.26 -5.18 -15.78
CA ASN A 14 -3.61 -6.33 -16.62
C ASN A 14 -5.06 -6.30 -17.11
N ASP A 15 -6.03 -6.13 -16.21
CA ASP A 15 -7.45 -6.25 -16.52
C ASP A 15 -8.26 -4.96 -16.27
N LYS A 16 -7.58 -3.87 -15.87
CA LYS A 16 -8.19 -2.58 -15.56
C LYS A 16 -9.19 -2.60 -14.41
N ALA A 17 -9.24 -3.70 -13.62
CA ALA A 17 -10.07 -3.78 -12.44
C ALA A 17 -9.66 -2.73 -11.40
N GLN A 18 -10.66 -2.11 -10.77
CA GLN A 18 -10.44 -1.22 -9.64
C GLN A 18 -10.35 -2.05 -8.35
N ILE A 19 -9.21 -2.04 -7.69
CA ILE A 19 -8.92 -2.87 -6.52
C ILE A 19 -8.92 -1.98 -5.27
N SER A 20 -9.60 -2.43 -4.21
CA SER A 20 -9.50 -1.80 -2.89
C SER A 20 -8.33 -2.39 -2.12
N TYR A 21 -7.46 -1.51 -1.64
CA TYR A 21 -6.30 -1.86 -0.84
C TYR A 21 -6.48 -1.41 0.61
N LEU A 22 -5.88 -2.15 1.53
CA LEU A 22 -5.62 -1.73 2.90
C LEU A 22 -4.10 -1.68 3.11
N LEU A 23 -3.56 -0.48 3.30
CA LEU A 23 -2.19 -0.27 3.72
C LEU A 23 -2.14 -0.10 5.23
N ARG A 24 -1.25 -0.85 5.88
CA ARG A 24 -0.85 -0.66 7.27
C ARG A 24 0.64 -0.35 7.33
N ILE A 25 1.01 0.77 7.96
CA ILE A 25 2.39 1.21 8.18
C ILE A 25 2.66 1.22 9.67
N GLU A 26 3.76 0.61 10.09
CA GLU A 26 4.26 0.59 11.47
C GLU A 26 5.66 1.20 11.49
N THR A 27 5.80 2.36 12.14
CA THR A 27 7.06 3.13 12.13
C THR A 27 7.30 3.88 13.44
N GLY A 28 8.57 4.20 13.74
CA GLY A 28 8.93 5.13 14.82
C GLY A 28 8.71 6.59 14.46
N ASP A 29 8.67 6.91 13.16
CA ASP A 29 8.58 8.27 12.66
C ASP A 29 7.14 8.79 12.63
N VAL A 30 6.98 10.11 12.59
CA VAL A 30 5.69 10.76 12.38
C VAL A 30 5.46 10.92 10.88
N ILE A 31 4.37 10.35 10.38
CA ILE A 31 3.89 10.53 9.00
C ILE A 31 2.60 11.37 9.05
N MET A 32 2.54 12.43 8.23
CA MET A 32 1.33 13.23 8.08
C MET A 32 0.26 12.43 7.33
N ALA A 33 -0.98 12.43 7.83
CA ALA A 33 -2.07 11.66 7.24
C ALA A 33 -2.34 12.09 5.79
N GLU A 34 -2.24 13.38 5.50
CA GLU A 34 -2.43 13.96 4.17
C GLU A 34 -1.38 13.44 3.17
N ARG A 35 -0.16 13.19 3.65
CA ARG A 35 0.89 12.57 2.81
C ARG A 35 0.56 11.12 2.49
N ILE A 36 -0.03 10.38 3.42
CA ILE A 36 -0.49 8.99 3.17
C ILE A 36 -1.57 8.99 2.09
N GLU A 37 -2.58 9.86 2.22
CA GLU A 37 -3.65 9.99 1.23
C GLU A 37 -3.12 10.38 -0.15
N GLN A 38 -2.17 11.32 -0.20
CA GLN A 38 -1.59 11.81 -1.45
C GLN A 38 -0.80 10.72 -2.18
N GLU A 39 0.10 10.02 -1.49
CA GLU A 39 1.00 9.05 -2.13
C GLU A 39 0.29 7.74 -2.46
N CYS A 40 -0.82 7.42 -1.77
CA CYS A 40 -1.67 6.29 -2.12
C CYS A 40 -2.60 6.57 -3.33
N ARG A 41 -2.61 7.79 -3.86
CA ARG A 41 -3.39 8.15 -5.06
C ARG A 41 -2.59 7.86 -6.33
N PHE A 42 -2.55 6.58 -6.71
CA PHE A 42 -1.96 6.13 -7.97
C PHE A 42 -2.75 6.65 -9.17
N ARG A 43 -2.11 7.45 -10.04
CA ARG A 43 -2.71 7.99 -11.27
C ARG A 43 -2.68 7.01 -12.43
N GLU A 44 -1.64 6.19 -12.47
CA GLU A 44 -1.44 5.15 -13.47
C GLU A 44 -1.76 3.77 -12.87
N PRO A 45 -2.21 2.80 -13.67
CA PRO A 45 -2.33 1.42 -13.23
C PRO A 45 -1.01 0.88 -12.66
N ILE A 46 -1.07 0.11 -11.59
CA ILE A 46 0.11 -0.39 -10.89
C ILE A 46 -0.11 -1.81 -10.35
N PHE A 47 0.92 -2.67 -10.42
CA PHE A 47 0.86 -3.99 -9.82
C PHE A 47 0.88 -3.91 -8.28
N HIS A 48 0.30 -4.91 -7.61
CA HIS A 48 0.21 -4.93 -6.15
C HIS A 48 1.59 -4.84 -5.48
N GLU A 49 2.55 -5.63 -5.97
CA GLU A 49 3.90 -5.72 -5.42
C GLU A 49 4.69 -4.45 -5.68
N GLU A 50 4.55 -3.86 -6.88
CA GLU A 50 5.17 -2.58 -7.23
C GLU A 50 4.63 -1.43 -6.38
N ALA A 51 3.32 -1.42 -6.11
CA ALA A 51 2.73 -0.46 -5.18
C ALA A 51 3.31 -0.61 -3.77
N ALA A 52 3.48 -1.85 -3.29
CA ALA A 52 4.08 -2.10 -1.98
C ALA A 52 5.55 -1.63 -1.91
N ASP A 53 6.34 -1.87 -2.97
CA ASP A 53 7.74 -1.44 -3.05
C ASP A 53 7.85 0.09 -3.04
N ARG A 54 7.03 0.77 -3.86
CA ARG A 54 7.00 2.23 -3.91
C ARG A 54 6.56 2.86 -2.58
N LEU A 55 5.54 2.29 -1.93
CA LEU A 55 5.08 2.78 -0.62
C LEU A 55 6.14 2.56 0.47
N LEU A 56 6.92 1.47 0.40
CA LEU A 56 8.08 1.25 1.25
C LEU A 56 9.14 2.33 1.06
N GLU A 57 9.51 2.64 -0.19
CA GLU A 57 10.50 3.68 -0.49
C GLU A 57 10.09 5.06 0.03
N ILE A 58 8.79 5.38 0.00
CA ILE A 58 8.25 6.68 0.42
C ILE A 58 8.15 6.81 1.94
N PHE A 59 7.63 5.78 2.61
CA PHE A 59 7.26 5.86 4.04
C PHE A 59 8.21 5.10 4.97
N GLY A 60 9.01 4.17 4.44
CA GLY A 60 9.82 3.26 5.24
C GLY A 60 8.97 2.43 6.21
N GLY A 61 9.58 2.03 7.33
CA GLY A 61 8.92 1.23 8.37
C GLY A 61 8.52 -0.17 7.91
N ALA A 62 7.82 -0.88 8.79
CA ALA A 62 7.22 -2.17 8.46
C ALA A 62 5.84 -1.94 7.83
N GLN A 63 5.60 -2.54 6.67
CA GLN A 63 4.37 -2.34 5.90
C GLN A 63 3.69 -3.66 5.57
N THR A 64 2.36 -3.65 5.66
CA THR A 64 1.49 -4.69 5.11
C THR A 64 0.50 -4.04 4.14
N LEU A 65 0.52 -4.48 2.90
CA LEU A 65 -0.45 -4.11 1.87
C LEU A 65 -1.32 -5.33 1.57
N SER A 66 -2.63 -5.21 1.73
CA SER A 66 -3.57 -6.28 1.42
C SER A 66 -4.67 -5.83 0.47
N ALA A 67 -5.11 -6.75 -0.38
CA ALA A 67 -6.22 -6.55 -1.31
C ALA A 67 -6.82 -7.88 -1.73
N THR A 68 -8.03 -7.83 -2.28
CA THR A 68 -8.65 -8.96 -2.98
C THR A 68 -8.75 -8.60 -4.47
N HIS A 69 -8.14 -9.40 -5.34
CA HIS A 69 -8.28 -9.28 -6.79
C HIS A 69 -9.05 -10.50 -7.31
N GLY A 70 -10.25 -10.26 -7.86
CA GLY A 70 -11.15 -11.34 -8.25
C GLY A 70 -11.59 -12.17 -7.03
N GLN A 71 -11.09 -13.40 -6.93
CA GLN A 71 -11.34 -14.33 -5.81
C GLN A 71 -10.05 -14.69 -5.06
N VAL A 72 -8.98 -13.90 -5.25
CA VAL A 72 -7.67 -14.14 -4.66
C VAL A 72 -7.33 -13.02 -3.69
N ASP A 73 -7.03 -13.40 -2.45
CA ASP A 73 -6.50 -12.49 -1.45
C ASP A 73 -4.97 -12.41 -1.58
N ILE A 74 -4.45 -11.20 -1.64
CA ILE A 74 -3.03 -10.92 -1.80
C ILE A 74 -2.58 -10.09 -0.61
N VAL A 75 -1.50 -10.53 0.04
CA VAL A 75 -0.87 -9.83 1.15
C VAL A 75 0.62 -9.71 0.88
N THR A 76 1.08 -8.48 0.68
CA THR A 76 2.49 -8.17 0.56
C THR A 76 3.01 -7.52 1.83
N LYS A 77 4.12 -8.05 2.34
CA LYS A 77 4.82 -7.57 3.51
C LYS A 77 6.19 -7.04 3.10
N ARG A 78 6.55 -5.84 3.58
CA ARG A 78 7.80 -5.13 3.29
C ARG A 78 8.34 -4.43 4.52
N GLY A 79 9.66 -4.20 4.56
CA GLY A 79 10.31 -3.53 5.69
C GLY A 79 10.18 -4.26 7.03
N ILE A 80 9.72 -5.51 7.00
CA ILE A 80 9.69 -6.40 8.16
C ILE A 80 11.05 -7.07 8.20
N ASN A 81 11.97 -6.54 8.99
CA ASN A 81 13.21 -7.27 9.26
C ASN A 81 12.87 -8.55 10.03
N ALA A 82 13.42 -9.66 9.55
CA ALA A 82 13.46 -10.97 10.20
C ALA A 82 14.37 -10.95 11.44
#